data_AF-S3N2G1-F1
#
_entry.id   AF-S3N2G1-F1
#
_cell.length_a   1.000
_cell.length_b   1.000
_cell.length_c   1.000
_cell.angle_alpha   90.00
_cell.angle_beta   90.00
_cell.angle_gamma   90.00
#
_symmetry.space_group_name_H-M   'P 1'
#
loop_
_entity.id
_entity.type
_entity.pdbx_description
1 polymer ?
#
loop_
_entity_poly.entity_id
_entity_poly.type
_entity_poly.pdbx_seq_one_letter_code
_entity_poly.pdbx_strand_id
1 'polypeptide(L)'
;MKYQPSYTITSKIIHLVEQISESIRRLTALIQIENSLMLRKANRIQTIQGSLAIEGNTLSTEQITTILNGKPIIAPSKEVRLEIMALFLLMAKAASII
;
A
#
# COMPACT_ATOMS: atom_id res chain seq x y z
N MET A 1 34.01 -2.58 10.30
CA MET A 1 33.62 -1.16 10.15
C MET A 1 32.11 -1.09 10.02
N LYS A 2 31.43 -0.23 10.79
CA LYS A 2 29.97 -0.11 10.77
C LYS A 2 29.59 0.77 9.57
N TYR A 3 28.75 0.26 8.67
CA TYR A 3 28.27 1.02 7.51
C TYR A 3 27.58 2.30 7.99
N GLN A 4 28.09 3.45 7.56
CA GLN A 4 27.43 4.75 7.74
C GLN A 4 26.92 5.20 6.37
N PRO A 5 25.59 5.20 6.14
CA PRO A 5 25.05 5.73 4.91
C PRO A 5 25.36 7.23 4.83
N SER A 6 26.00 7.66 3.74
CA SER A 6 26.27 9.07 3.49
C SER A 6 25.00 9.78 3.04
N TYR A 7 24.47 10.66 3.89
CA TYR A 7 23.39 11.57 3.54
C TYR A 7 23.71 12.98 4.05
N THR A 8 23.20 13.99 3.36
CA THR A 8 23.33 15.39 3.77
C THR A 8 21.95 16.00 3.87
N ILE A 9 21.64 16.56 5.04
CA ILE A 9 20.37 17.27 5.25
C ILE A 9 20.42 18.59 4.47
N THR A 10 19.40 18.83 3.67
CA THR A 10 19.24 20.05 2.89
C THR A 10 17.97 20.79 3.33
N SER A 11 17.89 22.09 3.08
CA SER A 11 16.69 22.87 3.37
C SER A 11 15.44 22.32 2.66
N LYS A 12 15.61 21.71 1.47
CA LYS A 12 14.52 21.04 0.75
C LYS A 12 13.96 19.84 1.55
N ILE A 13 14.82 19.04 2.16
CA ILE A 13 14.39 17.90 2.99
C ILE A 13 13.59 18.42 4.19
N ILE A 14 14.08 19.47 4.86
CA ILE A 14 13.40 20.06 6.02
C ILE A 14 12.01 20.58 5.62
N HIS A 15 11.92 21.28 4.49
CA HIS A 15 10.65 21.79 3.99
C HIS A 15 9.66 20.68 3.63
N LEU A 16 10.13 19.58 3.03
CA LEU A 16 9.28 18.41 2.76
C LEU A 16 8.79 17.76 4.06
N VAL A 17 9.66 17.62 5.06
CA VAL A 17 9.29 17.08 6.38
C VAL A 17 8.21 17.93 7.04
N GLU A 18 8.34 19.26 6.96
CA GLU A 18 7.34 20.20 7.47
C GLU A 18 5.97 20.01 6.78
N GLN A 19 5.95 20.00 5.45
CA GLN A 19 4.72 19.82 4.66
C GLN A 19 4.05 18.48 4.92
N ILE A 20 4.84 17.40 5.03
CA ILE A 20 4.33 16.06 5.37
C ILE A 20 3.72 16.09 6.77
N SER A 21 4.42 16.68 7.75
CA SER A 21 3.95 16.76 9.15
C SER A 21 2.65 17.56 9.26
N GLU A 22 2.52 18.66 8.53
CA GLU A 22 1.30 19.47 8.48
C GLU A 22 0.14 18.72 7.86
N SER A 23 0.39 17.99 6.77
CA SER A 23 -0.60 17.16 6.10
C SER A 23 -1.08 16.00 6.97
N ILE A 24 -0.17 15.35 7.70
CA ILE A 24 -0.50 14.33 8.70
C ILE A 24 -1.37 14.92 9.80
N ARG A 25 -1.03 16.11 10.34
CA ARG A 25 -1.84 16.76 11.39
C ARG A 25 -3.26 17.06 10.91
N ARG A 26 -3.41 17.65 9.71
CA ARG A 26 -4.73 17.88 9.10
C ARG A 26 -5.52 16.58 8.96
N LEU A 27 -4.90 15.54 8.42
CA LEU A 27 -5.53 14.25 8.20
C LEU A 27 -5.96 13.60 9.53
N THR A 28 -5.10 13.58 10.55
CA THR A 28 -5.42 12.97 11.85
C THR A 28 -6.59 13.67 12.55
N ALA A 29 -6.68 15.00 12.44
CA ALA A 29 -7.82 15.75 12.96
C ALA A 29 -9.15 15.35 12.29
N LEU A 30 -9.13 15.03 10.99
CA LEU A 30 -10.29 14.55 10.24
C LEU A 30 -10.63 13.08 10.54
N ILE A 31 -9.63 12.20 10.60
CA ILE A 31 -9.82 10.76 10.84
C ILE A 31 -10.43 10.48 12.23
N GLN A 32 -10.09 11.28 13.25
CA GLN A 32 -10.72 11.16 14.57
C GLN A 32 -12.24 11.34 14.51
N ILE A 33 -12.75 12.06 13.51
CA ILE A 33 -14.17 12.34 13.30
C ILE A 33 -14.82 11.27 12.40
N GLU A 34 -14.07 10.69 11.46
CA GLU A 34 -14.62 9.96 10.31
C GLU A 34 -14.03 8.55 10.12
N ASN A 35 -13.89 7.77 11.20
CA ASN A 35 -13.28 6.43 11.23
C ASN A 35 -14.07 5.35 10.44
N SER A 36 -14.24 5.52 9.13
CA SER A 36 -15.07 4.65 8.30
C SER A 36 -14.31 3.39 7.84
N LEU A 37 -14.94 2.24 8.08
CA LEU A 37 -14.43 0.93 7.65
C LEU A 37 -14.22 0.86 6.12
N MET A 38 -15.04 1.59 5.36
CA MET A 38 -14.98 1.63 3.89
C MET A 38 -13.73 2.34 3.38
N LEU A 39 -13.34 3.47 3.97
CA LEU A 39 -12.10 4.17 3.60
C LEU A 39 -10.86 3.30 3.87
N ARG A 40 -10.83 2.58 4.99
CA ARG A 40 -9.73 1.63 5.28
C ARG A 40 -9.63 0.53 4.23
N LYS A 41 -10.77 -0.02 3.79
CA LYS A 41 -10.81 -1.03 2.72
C LYS A 41 -10.32 -0.46 1.40
N ALA A 42 -10.77 0.73 1.02
CA ALA A 42 -10.35 1.40 -0.22
C ALA A 42 -8.85 1.70 -0.23
N ASN A 43 -8.31 2.27 0.85
CA ASN A 43 -6.89 2.56 0.98
C ASN A 43 -6.03 1.29 0.88
N ARG A 44 -6.46 0.19 1.53
CA ARG A 44 -5.75 -1.09 1.44
C ARG A 44 -5.70 -1.63 0.01
N ILE A 45 -6.81 -1.56 -0.74
CA ILE A 45 -6.85 -1.96 -2.15
C ILE A 45 -5.86 -1.12 -2.98
N GLN A 46 -5.85 0.20 -2.79
CA GLN A 46 -4.94 1.09 -3.51
C GLN A 46 -3.47 0.84 -3.18
N THR A 47 -3.13 0.63 -1.90
CA THR A 47 -1.75 0.29 -1.48
C THR A 47 -1.29 -1.00 -2.15
N ILE A 48 -2.13 -2.03 -2.12
CA ILE A 48 -1.84 -3.32 -2.75
C ILE A 48 -1.61 -3.17 -4.25
N GLN A 49 -2.50 -2.45 -4.93
CA GLN A 49 -2.39 -2.21 -6.38
C GLN A 49 -1.09 -1.47 -6.70
N GLY A 50 -0.74 -0.43 -5.94
CA GLY A 50 0.50 0.32 -6.14
C GLY A 50 1.75 -0.54 -5.96
N SER A 51 1.80 -1.36 -4.91
CA SER A 51 2.92 -2.28 -4.67
C SER A 51 3.08 -3.29 -5.80
N LEU A 52 1.98 -3.91 -6.22
CA LEU A 52 2.00 -4.92 -7.29
C LEU A 52 2.36 -4.29 -8.65
N ALA A 53 1.90 -3.07 -8.93
CA ALA A 53 2.23 -2.36 -10.16
C ALA A 53 3.71 -1.98 -10.26
N ILE A 54 4.38 -1.66 -9.15
CA ILE A 54 5.84 -1.41 -9.12
C ILE A 54 6.61 -2.68 -9.55
N GLU A 55 6.10 -3.85 -9.18
CA GLU A 55 6.65 -5.15 -9.57
C GLU A 55 6.21 -5.60 -10.99
N GLY A 56 5.45 -4.77 -11.71
CA GLY A 56 4.99 -5.03 -13.08
C GLY A 56 3.74 -5.90 -13.19
N ASN A 57 3.07 -6.22 -12.08
CA ASN A 57 1.82 -6.97 -12.11
C ASN A 57 0.66 -6.10 -12.63
N THR A 58 -0.32 -6.75 -13.27
CA THR A 58 -1.39 -6.08 -14.01
C THR A 58 -2.79 -6.24 -13.40
N LEU A 59 -2.90 -6.84 -12.20
CA LEU A 59 -4.18 -7.00 -11.50
C LEU A 59 -4.94 -5.68 -11.34
N SER A 60 -6.20 -5.68 -11.76
CA SER A 60 -7.11 -4.54 -11.60
C SER A 60 -7.60 -4.41 -10.15
N THR A 61 -8.08 -3.22 -9.78
CA THR A 61 -8.73 -2.97 -8.49
C THR A 61 -9.90 -3.92 -8.23
N GLU A 62 -10.68 -4.25 -9.26
CA GLU A 62 -11.81 -5.17 -9.19
C GLU A 62 -11.37 -6.60 -8.92
N GLN A 63 -10.29 -7.05 -9.57
CA GLN A 63 -9.69 -8.36 -9.32
C GLN A 63 -9.14 -8.44 -7.89
N ILE A 64 -8.37 -7.44 -7.45
CA ILE A 64 -7.86 -7.36 -6.07
C ILE A 64 -9.01 -7.39 -5.06
N THR A 65 -10.08 -6.62 -5.30
CA THR A 65 -11.28 -6.59 -4.44
C THR A 65 -11.97 -7.95 -4.39
N THR A 66 -12.08 -8.64 -5.53
CA THR A 66 -12.67 -9.97 -5.63
C THR A 66 -11.88 -11.00 -4.82
N ILE A 67 -10.54 -10.97 -4.90
CA ILE A 67 -9.64 -11.83 -4.12
C ILE A 67 -9.78 -11.54 -2.62
N LEU A 68 -9.75 -10.26 -2.23
CA LEU A 68 -9.88 -9.82 -0.84
C LEU A 68 -11.22 -10.23 -0.21
N ASN A 69 -12.28 -10.32 -1.02
CA ASN A 69 -13.60 -10.77 -0.59
C ASN A 69 -13.73 -12.31 -0.56
N GLY A 70 -12.66 -13.05 -0.85
CA GLY A 70 -12.67 -14.52 -0.85
C GLY A 70 -13.45 -15.14 -2.00
N LYS A 71 -13.77 -14.37 -3.05
CA LYS A 71 -14.47 -14.88 -4.22
C LYS A 71 -13.49 -15.62 -5.14
N PRO A 72 -13.91 -16.73 -5.76
CA PRO A 72 -13.06 -17.46 -6.68
C PRO A 72 -12.76 -16.61 -7.91
N ILE A 73 -11.51 -16.65 -8.37
CA ILE A 73 -11.07 -16.02 -9.61
C ILE A 73 -10.59 -17.09 -10.58
N ILE A 74 -11.11 -17.03 -11.79
CA ILE A 74 -10.63 -17.83 -12.90
C ILE A 74 -9.37 -17.14 -13.43
N ALA A 75 -8.21 -17.74 -13.22
CA ALA A 75 -6.93 -17.26 -13.73
C ALA A 75 -6.58 -18.02 -15.03
N PRO A 76 -6.83 -17.45 -16.22
CA PRO A 76 -6.68 -18.16 -17.49
C PRO A 76 -5.21 -18.42 -17.86
N SER A 77 -4.26 -17.63 -17.33
CA SER A 77 -2.83 -17.77 -17.64
C SER A 77 -1.98 -18.05 -16.40
N LYS A 78 -0.80 -18.65 -16.62
CA LYS A 78 0.22 -18.88 -15.58
C LYS A 78 0.67 -17.57 -14.92
N GLU A 79 0.72 -16.50 -15.70
CA GLU A 79 1.13 -15.16 -15.26
C GLU A 79 0.13 -14.58 -14.26
N VAL A 80 -1.17 -14.55 -14.60
CA VAL A 80 -2.23 -14.09 -13.68
C VAL A 80 -2.22 -14.88 -12.37
N ARG A 81 -1.94 -16.19 -12.42
CA ARG A 81 -1.81 -17.02 -11.20
C ARG A 81 -0.63 -16.58 -10.32
N LEU A 82 0.49 -16.19 -10.92
CA LEU A 82 1.66 -15.70 -10.19
C LEU A 82 1.37 -14.34 -9.55
N GLU A 83 0.70 -13.43 -10.27
CA GLU A 83 0.31 -12.12 -9.73
C GLU A 83 -0.65 -12.29 -8.54
N ILE A 84 -1.61 -13.22 -8.63
CA ILE A 84 -2.51 -13.59 -7.52
C ILE A 84 -1.71 -14.11 -6.32
N MET A 85 -0.68 -14.94 -6.55
CA MET A 85 0.20 -15.42 -5.47
C MET A 85 1.00 -14.28 -4.83
N ALA A 86 1.51 -13.34 -5.64
CA ALA A 86 2.21 -12.15 -5.14
C ALA A 86 1.31 -11.29 -4.25
N LEU A 87 0.04 -11.11 -4.65
CA LEU A 87 -0.98 -10.47 -3.81
C LEU A 87 -1.14 -11.18 -2.46
N PHE A 88 -1.30 -12.51 -2.45
CA PHE A 88 -1.40 -13.29 -1.20
C PHE A 88 -0.18 -13.09 -0.29
N LEU A 89 1.02 -13.09 -0.86
CA LEU A 89 2.25 -12.86 -0.10
C LEU A 89 2.31 -11.44 0.50
N LEU A 90 1.91 -10.43 -0.28
CA LEU A 90 1.84 -9.05 0.20
C LEU A 90 0.84 -8.88 1.35
N MET A 91 -0.32 -9.53 1.24
CA MET A 91 -1.32 -9.54 2.31
C MET A 91 -0.81 -10.20 3.59
N ALA A 92 -0.06 -11.30 3.48
CA ALA A 92 0.53 -11.99 4.62
C ALA A 92 1.58 -11.12 5.33
N LYS A 93 2.42 -10.39 4.57
CA LYS A 93 3.40 -9.46 5.15
C LYS A 93 2.74 -8.28 5.88
N ALA A 94 1.67 -7.71 5.32
CA ALA A 94 0.95 -6.60 5.95
C ALA A 94 0.26 -7.00 7.27
N ALA A 95 -0.14 -8.26 7.42
CA ALA A 95 -0.73 -8.78 8.66
C ALA A 95 0.29 -8.97 9.80
N SER A 96 1.60 -8.97 9.51
CA SER A 96 2.68 -9.19 10.49
C SER A 96 3.23 -7.90 11.09
N ILE A 97 2.65 -6.73 10.77
CA ILE A 97 3.08 -5.39 11.20
C ILE A 97 2.09 -4.77 12.23
N ILE A 98 1.11 -5.54 12.69
CA ILE A 98 0.23 -5.20 13.82
C ILE A 98 0.42 -6.27 14.90
#